data_AF-A0A6P7TYX7-F1
#
_entry.id   AF-A0A6P7TYX7-F1
#
_cell.length_a   1.000
_cell.length_b   1.000
_cell.length_c   1.000
_cell.angle_alpha   90.00
_cell.angle_beta   90.00
_cell.angle_gamma   90.00
#
_symmetry.space_group_name_H-M   'P 1'
#
loop_
_entity.id
_entity.type
_entity.pdbx_description
1 polymer ?
#
loop_
_entity_poly.entity_id
_entity_poly.type
_entity_poly.pdbx_seq_one_letter_code
_entity_poly.pdbx_strand_id
1 'polypeptide(L)'
;MTRKLVVLTISSEFLAYQKDKLLKKLKTDRRGLVESEYYKTVSNPSTDVDRMLCRFSPIYYKTLFDSDSNNCYFCKSLVDYLCLENISATFQNPTLIDIKIGPVTWEPGCVDQYKMNKFPASAQVKFRICGMKVVFFTPV
;
A
#
# COMPACT_ATOMS: atom_id res chain seq x y z
N MET A 1 20.93 -11.62 6.38
CA MET A 1 20.47 -10.62 5.37
C MET A 1 19.14 -11.12 4.80
N THR A 2 18.03 -10.75 5.42
CA THR A 2 16.71 -11.32 5.08
C THR A 2 16.16 -10.61 3.84
N ARG A 3 16.09 -11.31 2.71
CA ARG A 3 15.51 -10.76 1.47
C ARG A 3 14.01 -10.61 1.69
N LYS A 4 13.55 -9.38 1.96
CA LYS A 4 12.12 -9.06 1.93
C LYS A 4 11.70 -9.04 0.46
N LEU A 5 10.85 -9.97 0.03
CA LEU A 5 10.12 -9.86 -1.23
C LEU A 5 9.08 -8.76 -1.00
N VAL A 6 9.39 -7.53 -1.39
CA VAL A 6 8.44 -6.43 -1.23
C VAL A 6 7.83 -6.10 -2.59
N VAL A 7 6.56 -6.44 -2.70
CA VAL A 7 5.72 -6.15 -3.87
C VAL A 7 5.42 -4.66 -3.86
N LEU A 8 5.86 -3.97 -4.90
CA LEU A 8 5.86 -2.51 -4.99
C LEU A 8 4.76 -2.05 -5.93
N THR A 9 3.87 -1.19 -5.41
CA THR A 9 2.83 -0.59 -6.23
C THR A 9 3.37 0.64 -6.96
N ILE A 10 3.16 0.68 -8.28
CA ILE A 10 3.45 1.85 -9.14
C ILE A 10 2.18 2.71 -9.16
N SER A 11 1.63 3.00 -7.99
CA SER A 11 0.39 3.76 -7.87
C SER A 11 0.69 5.25 -7.78
N SER A 12 -0.10 6.07 -8.49
CA SER A 12 -0.04 7.54 -8.43
C SER A 12 -0.46 8.11 -7.07
N GLU A 13 -0.80 7.25 -6.11
CA GLU A 13 -1.26 7.62 -4.77
C GLU A 13 -0.11 7.87 -3.77
N PHE A 14 1.13 7.67 -4.21
CA PHE A 14 2.32 7.87 -3.39
C PHE A 14 3.06 9.15 -3.78
N LEU A 15 3.36 9.98 -2.79
CA LEU A 15 4.21 11.15 -2.91
C LEU A 15 5.53 10.87 -2.22
N ALA A 16 6.65 11.17 -2.88
CA ALA A 16 7.95 11.18 -2.23
C ALA A 16 7.97 12.31 -1.19
N TYR A 17 8.39 12.02 0.04
CA TYR A 17 8.39 13.00 1.13
C TYR A 17 9.78 13.22 1.72
N GLN A 18 10.47 12.13 2.02
CA GLN A 18 11.88 12.13 2.41
C GLN A 18 12.59 10.98 1.68
N LYS A 19 13.93 10.98 1.71
CA LYS A 19 14.73 9.97 0.99
C LYS A 19 14.26 8.54 1.27
N ASP A 20 13.93 8.26 2.53
CA ASP A 20 13.52 6.96 3.07
C ASP A 20 12.01 6.84 3.36
N LYS A 21 11.18 7.83 3.00
CA LYS A 21 9.75 7.86 3.35
C LYS A 21 8.84 8.31 2.21
N LEU A 22 7.69 7.65 2.12
CA LEU A 22 6.61 7.96 1.19
C LEU A 22 5.37 8.41 1.96
N LEU A 23 4.60 9.31 1.36
CA LEU A 23 3.25 9.62 1.77
C LEU A 23 2.27 8.91 0.86
N LYS A 24 1.45 8.03 1.43
CA LYS A 24 0.34 7.41 0.73
C LYS A 24 -0.94 8.16 1.06
N LYS A 25 -1.63 8.70 0.04
CA LYS A 25 -2.94 9.33 0.25
C LYS A 25 -3.98 8.29 0.63
N LEU A 26 -4.67 8.51 1.75
CA LEU A 26 -5.77 7.65 2.17
C LEU A 26 -7.00 7.87 1.27
N LYS A 27 -7.75 6.79 1.06
CA LYS A 27 -9.08 6.87 0.44
C LYS A 27 -10.05 7.50 1.43
N THR A 28 -10.98 8.30 0.92
CA THR A 28 -12.00 8.97 1.74
C THR A 28 -13.12 8.05 2.22
N ASP A 29 -13.16 6.81 1.74
CA ASP A 29 -14.13 5.79 2.14
C ASP A 29 -13.56 4.79 3.15
N ARG A 30 -14.35 3.76 3.46
CA ARG A 30 -14.00 2.67 4.39
C ARG A 30 -12.60 2.08 4.12
N ARG A 31 -12.13 2.06 2.87
CA ARG A 31 -10.83 1.48 2.53
C ARG A 31 -9.69 2.24 3.19
N GLY A 32 -9.75 3.57 3.24
CA GLY A 32 -8.74 4.38 3.90
C GLY A 32 -8.75 4.21 5.41
N LEU A 33 -9.94 4.08 6.01
CA LEU A 33 -10.09 3.78 7.44
C LEU A 33 -9.50 2.41 7.79
N VAL A 34 -9.87 1.37 7.05
CA VAL A 34 -9.34 0.01 7.25
C VAL A 34 -7.83 -0.03 7.08
N GLU A 35 -7.29 0.65 6.07
CA GLU A 35 -5.84 0.72 5.86
C GLU A 35 -5.11 1.46 6.98
N SER A 36 -5.65 2.58 7.46
CA SER A 36 -5.09 3.33 8.58
C SER A 36 -5.05 2.50 9.85
N GLU A 37 -6.17 1.82 10.19
CA GLU A 37 -6.24 0.93 11.35
C GLU A 37 -5.29 -0.26 11.22
N TYR A 38 -5.18 -0.87 10.03
CA TYR A 38 -4.20 -1.93 9.77
C TYR A 38 -2.78 -1.49 10.15
N TYR A 39 -2.33 -0.34 9.64
CA TYR A 39 -0.98 0.14 9.90
C TYR A 39 -0.74 0.48 11.38
N LYS A 40 -1.75 1.07 12.06
CA LYS A 40 -1.68 1.31 13.51
C LYS A 40 -1.55 -0.01 14.28
N THR A 41 -2.35 -1.02 13.96
CA THR A 41 -2.30 -2.34 14.61
C THR A 41 -0.96 -3.02 14.41
N VAL A 42 -0.47 -3.14 13.17
CA VAL A 42 0.81 -3.86 12.92
C VAL A 42 2.03 -3.09 13.42
N SER A 43 1.92 -1.77 13.61
CA SER A 43 3.00 -0.96 14.20
C SER A 43 3.12 -1.12 15.71
N ASN A 44 2.06 -1.55 16.39
CA ASN A 44 2.04 -1.84 17.82
C ASN A 44 1.49 -3.25 18.08
N PRO A 45 2.26 -4.29 17.73
CA PRO A 45 1.73 -5.64 17.61
C PRO A 45 1.37 -6.26 18.95
N SER A 46 0.13 -6.74 19.07
CA SER A 46 -0.41 -7.35 20.29
C SER A 46 -0.39 -8.88 20.24
N THR A 47 -0.54 -9.45 19.03
CA THR A 47 -0.57 -10.89 18.78
C THR A 47 0.65 -11.37 17.99
N ASP A 48 0.88 -12.69 17.93
CA ASP A 48 1.91 -13.27 17.07
C ASP A 48 1.63 -13.04 15.58
N VAL A 49 0.36 -12.97 15.20
CA VAL A 49 -0.05 -12.63 13.84
C VAL A 49 0.34 -11.20 13.51
N ASP A 50 0.08 -10.24 14.40
CA ASP A 50 0.49 -8.84 14.21
C ASP A 50 2.01 -8.72 14.08
N ARG A 51 2.76 -9.44 14.93
CA ARG A 51 4.23 -9.49 14.87
C ARG A 51 4.70 -10.04 13.53
N MET A 52 4.05 -11.07 13.00
CA MET A 52 4.37 -11.64 11.70
C MET A 52 4.07 -10.65 10.56
N LEU A 53 2.89 -10.03 10.55
CA LEU A 53 2.47 -9.06 9.55
C LEU A 53 3.36 -7.80 9.54
N CYS A 54 3.78 -7.34 10.72
CA CYS A 54 4.71 -6.22 10.87
C CYS A 54 6.02 -6.44 10.08
N ARG A 55 6.53 -7.68 10.04
CA ARG A 55 7.79 -8.01 9.34
C ARG A 55 7.68 -7.89 7.82
N PHE A 56 6.50 -8.09 7.26
CA PHE A 56 6.21 -8.04 5.83
C PHE A 56 5.60 -6.72 5.37
N SER A 57 5.25 -5.85 6.31
CA SER A 57 4.70 -4.53 6.01
C SER A 57 5.80 -3.47 5.94
N PRO A 58 5.64 -2.42 5.12
CA PRO A 58 6.44 -1.20 5.24
C PRO A 58 6.34 -0.63 6.66
N ILE A 59 7.44 -0.08 7.19
CA ILE A 59 7.40 0.60 8.50
C ILE A 59 6.42 1.77 8.43
N TYR A 60 5.50 1.82 9.40
CA TYR A 60 4.60 2.94 9.60
C TYR A 60 5.22 3.95 10.56
N TYR A 61 5.28 5.22 10.17
CA TYR A 61 5.84 6.29 11.00
C TYR A 61 4.76 7.12 11.70
N LYS A 62 3.77 7.60 10.95
CA LYS A 62 2.68 8.46 11.44
C LYS A 62 1.62 8.71 10.38
N THR A 63 0.47 9.19 10.81
CA THR A 63 -0.56 9.84 9.98
C THR A 63 -0.25 11.34 9.81
N LEU A 64 -0.51 11.91 8.64
CA LEU A 64 -0.47 13.35 8.39
C LEU A 64 -1.83 13.86 7.94
N PHE A 65 -2.13 15.10 8.36
CA PHE A 65 -3.30 15.86 7.96
C PHE A 65 -2.84 16.94 6.98
N ASP A 66 -3.59 17.15 5.90
CA ASP A 66 -3.35 18.25 4.98
C ASP A 66 -3.79 19.55 5.66
N SER A 67 -2.87 20.49 5.84
CA SER A 67 -3.14 21.75 6.53
C SER A 67 -4.15 22.64 5.79
N ASP A 68 -4.39 22.42 4.50
CA ASP A 68 -5.42 23.14 3.74
C ASP A 68 -6.85 22.66 4.03
N SER A 69 -7.00 21.52 4.71
CA SER A 69 -8.31 21.02 5.22
C SER A 69 -8.81 21.79 6.47
N ASN A 70 -7.98 22.67 7.05
CA ASN A 70 -8.28 23.40 8.28
C ASN A 70 -9.48 24.36 8.21
N ASN A 71 -10.01 24.63 7.01
CA ASN A 71 -11.16 25.53 6.83
C ASN A 71 -12.53 24.83 6.86
N CYS A 72 -12.57 23.51 7.13
CA CYS A 72 -13.83 22.82 7.38
C CYS A 72 -13.81 22.19 8.77
N TYR A 73 -14.50 22.87 9.69
CA TYR A 73 -14.68 22.47 11.09
C TYR A 73 -15.38 21.10 11.26
N PHE A 74 -15.94 20.54 10.17
CA PHE A 74 -16.54 19.20 10.13
C PHE A 74 -15.60 18.09 9.64
N CYS A 75 -14.41 18.41 9.09
CA CYS A 75 -13.51 17.43 8.45
C CYS A 75 -12.13 17.31 9.12
N LYS A 76 -11.92 17.95 10.28
CA LYS A 76 -10.73 17.79 11.16
C LYS A 76 -10.44 16.34 11.61
N SER A 77 -11.29 15.38 11.27
CA SER A 77 -11.13 13.96 11.61
C SER A 77 -10.60 13.10 10.46
N LEU A 78 -10.36 13.67 9.27
CA LEU A 78 -9.89 12.92 8.11
C LEU A 78 -8.37 12.98 8.05
N VAL A 79 -7.73 11.87 8.42
CA VAL A 79 -6.32 11.65 8.08
C VAL A 79 -6.19 11.61 6.57
N ASP A 80 -5.31 12.42 6.00
CA ASP A 80 -5.14 12.51 4.55
C ASP A 80 -4.04 11.59 4.02
N TYR A 81 -2.98 11.36 4.82
CA TYR A 81 -1.83 10.58 4.39
C TYR A 81 -1.29 9.63 5.47
N LEU A 82 -0.81 8.47 5.03
CA LEU A 82 0.06 7.60 5.80
C LEU A 82 1.53 7.87 5.43
N CYS A 83 2.37 8.11 6.42
CA CYS A 83 3.82 8.18 6.26
C CYS A 83 4.41 6.78 6.45
N LEU A 84 4.93 6.20 5.36
CA LEU A 84 5.41 4.83 5.28
C LEU A 84 6.87 4.77 4.81
N GLU A 85 7.55 3.66 5.11
CA GLU A 85 8.88 3.34 4.60
C GLU A 85 8.92 3.34 3.06
N ASN A 86 9.88 4.08 2.50
CA ASN A 86 10.26 3.90 1.11
C ASN A 86 11.19 2.67 1.00
N ILE A 87 10.60 1.51 0.83
CA ILE A 87 11.28 0.22 0.64
C ILE A 87 12.23 0.18 -0.56
N SER A 88 12.13 1.14 -1.50
CA SER A 88 13.01 1.24 -2.66
C SER A 88 14.16 2.24 -2.48
N ALA A 89 14.22 2.96 -1.36
CA ALA A 89 15.14 4.09 -1.14
C ALA A 89 16.63 3.73 -1.18
N THR A 90 16.98 2.49 -0.85
CA THR A 90 18.35 2.01 -0.83
C THR A 90 18.83 1.53 -2.20
N PHE A 91 17.94 1.46 -3.20
CA PHE A 91 18.25 1.00 -4.54
C PHE A 91 18.46 2.20 -5.47
N GLN A 92 19.57 2.21 -6.22
CA GLN A 92 19.84 3.27 -7.19
C GLN A 92 18.90 3.22 -8.39
N ASN A 93 18.64 2.02 -8.91
CA ASN A 93 17.76 1.77 -10.05
C ASN A 93 16.89 0.53 -9.78
N PRO A 94 15.84 0.65 -8.94
CA PRO A 94 15.05 -0.50 -8.54
C PRO A 94 14.17 -1.01 -9.68
N THR A 95 14.21 -2.32 -9.91
CA THR A 95 13.19 -3.07 -10.67
C THR A 95 12.03 -3.41 -9.75
N LEU A 96 10.82 -3.01 -10.12
CA LEU A 96 9.62 -3.08 -9.29
C LEU A 96 8.55 -3.94 -9.95
N ILE A 97 7.79 -4.68 -9.14
CA ILE A 97 6.60 -5.38 -9.60
C ILE A 97 5.50 -5.28 -8.54
N ASP A 98 4.30 -4.97 -9.01
CA ASP A 98 3.05 -4.99 -8.22
C ASP A 98 2.30 -6.28 -8.57
N ILE A 99 2.04 -7.09 -7.56
CA ILE A 99 1.30 -8.35 -7.67
C ILE A 99 0.16 -8.30 -6.67
N LYS A 100 -1.07 -8.33 -7.19
CA LYS A 100 -2.25 -8.51 -6.37
C LYS A 100 -2.48 -9.98 -6.09
N ILE A 101 -2.55 -10.33 -4.81
CA ILE A 101 -2.75 -11.70 -4.33
C ILE A 101 -4.23 -11.93 -4.01
N GLY A 102 -4.71 -13.13 -4.30
CA GLY A 102 -6.06 -13.58 -3.98
C GLY A 102 -6.87 -13.98 -5.21
N PRO A 103 -7.78 -14.96 -5.08
CA PRO A 103 -8.65 -15.40 -6.18
C PRO A 103 -9.77 -14.39 -6.48
N VAL A 104 -10.12 -13.55 -5.50
CA VAL A 104 -11.14 -12.50 -5.61
C VAL A 104 -10.53 -11.17 -5.18
N THR A 105 -10.94 -10.09 -5.86
CA THR A 105 -10.45 -8.73 -5.58
C THR A 105 -11.55 -7.77 -5.15
N TRP A 106 -12.65 -8.33 -4.65
CA TRP A 106 -13.79 -7.62 -4.09
C TRP A 106 -13.99 -8.08 -2.64
N GLU A 107 -14.53 -7.19 -1.82
CA GLU A 107 -14.81 -7.48 -0.41
C GLU A 107 -16.25 -7.96 -0.23
N PRO A 108 -16.55 -8.74 0.83
CA PRO A 108 -17.93 -9.05 1.20
C PRO A 108 -18.77 -7.77 1.28
N GLY A 109 -19.96 -7.78 0.66
CA GLY A 109 -20.85 -6.62 0.62
C GLY A 109 -20.61 -5.63 -0.53
N CYS A 110 -19.67 -5.91 -1.45
CA CYS A 110 -19.52 -5.12 -2.67
C CYS A 110 -20.71 -5.29 -3.62
N VAL A 111 -21.14 -4.22 -4.30
CA VAL A 111 -22.23 -4.30 -5.31
C VAL A 111 -21.82 -5.14 -6.52
N ASP A 112 -22.78 -5.84 -7.14
CA ASP A 112 -22.53 -6.92 -8.11
C ASP A 112 -21.68 -6.50 -9.33
N GLN A 113 -21.81 -5.25 -9.77
CA GLN A 113 -20.98 -4.71 -10.86
C GLN A 113 -19.46 -4.79 -10.59
N TYR A 114 -19.04 -4.79 -9.33
CA TYR A 114 -17.63 -4.94 -8.94
C TYR A 114 -17.21 -6.39 -8.68
N LYS A 115 -18.17 -7.32 -8.61
CA LYS A 115 -17.90 -8.77 -8.52
C LYS A 115 -17.48 -9.36 -9.86
N MET A 116 -17.75 -8.65 -10.96
CA MET A 116 -17.26 -9.01 -12.29
C MET A 116 -15.73 -8.99 -12.27
N ASN A 117 -15.14 -10.19 -12.32
CA ASN A 117 -13.70 -10.34 -12.25
C ASN A 117 -13.09 -9.82 -13.55
N LYS A 118 -12.56 -8.60 -13.52
CA LYS A 118 -11.82 -7.98 -14.64
C LYS A 118 -10.67 -8.88 -15.14
N PHE A 119 -10.20 -9.82 -14.31
CA PHE A 119 -9.13 -10.74 -14.61
C PHE A 119 -9.55 -12.18 -14.27
N PRO A 120 -10.31 -12.86 -15.15
CA PRO A 120 -10.86 -14.19 -14.86
C PRO A 120 -9.77 -15.23 -14.53
N ALA A 121 -8.58 -15.10 -15.13
CA ALA A 121 -7.42 -15.95 -14.83
C ALA A 121 -6.98 -15.91 -13.35
N SER A 122 -7.24 -14.81 -12.62
CA SER A 122 -6.92 -14.72 -11.18
C SER A 122 -7.68 -15.75 -10.35
N ALA A 123 -8.86 -16.22 -10.79
CA ALA A 123 -9.60 -17.26 -10.08
C ALA A 123 -8.84 -18.60 -10.06
N GLN A 124 -8.07 -18.90 -11.11
CA GLN A 124 -7.29 -20.13 -11.23
C GLN A 124 -5.89 -19.95 -10.64
N VAL A 125 -5.22 -18.84 -11.00
CA VAL A 125 -3.80 -18.60 -10.68
C VAL A 125 -3.60 -17.96 -9.29
N LYS A 126 -4.67 -17.42 -8.69
CA LYS A 126 -4.71 -16.81 -7.34
C LYS A 126 -3.81 -15.57 -7.15
N PHE A 127 -3.29 -15.01 -8.23
CA PHE A 127 -2.66 -13.70 -8.26
C PHE A 127 -2.83 -13.03 -9.63
N ARG A 128 -2.44 -11.76 -9.72
CA ARG A 128 -2.21 -11.07 -11.00
C ARG A 128 -1.14 -10.00 -10.88
N ILE A 129 -0.43 -9.76 -11.97
CA ILE A 129 0.49 -8.62 -12.09
C ILE A 129 -0.34 -7.35 -12.35
N CYS A 130 -0.18 -6.34 -11.50
CA CYS A 130 -0.83 -5.04 -11.65
C CYS A 130 0.03 -4.06 -12.46
N GLY A 131 1.35 -4.19 -12.39
CA GLY A 131 2.31 -3.34 -13.09
C GLY A 131 3.74 -3.73 -12.76
N MET A 132 4.70 -3.32 -13.60
CA MET A 132 6.12 -3.53 -13.35
C MET A 132 6.96 -2.40 -13.96
N LYS A 133 8.10 -2.12 -13.33
CA LYS A 133 9.19 -1.30 -13.85
C LYS A 133 10.42 -2.19 -13.93
N VAL A 134 10.95 -2.42 -15.13
CA VAL A 134 12.16 -3.21 -15.32
C VAL A 134 13.28 -2.27 -15.74
N VAL A 135 14.40 -2.32 -15.02
CA VAL A 135 15.63 -1.63 -15.41
C VAL A 135 16.47 -2.61 -16.23
N PHE A 136 16.75 -2.23 -17.47
CA PHE A 136 17.68 -2.96 -18.34
C PHE A 136 19.05 -2.30 -18.25
N PHE A 137 20.09 -3.11 -18.10
CA PHE A 137 21.46 -2.66 -18.22
C PHE A 137 21.92 -2.93 -19.64
N THR A 138 22.32 -1.90 -20.37
CA THR A 138 23.11 -2.07 -21.59
C THR A 138 24.54 -2.43 -21.18
N PRO A 139 25.06 -3.60 -21.58
CA PRO A 139 26.48 -3.88 -21.41
C PRO A 139 27.28 -2.83 -22.20
N VAL A 140 28.30 -2.27 -21.54
CA VAL A 140 29.28 -1.36 -22.14
C VAL A 140 30.38 -2.17 -22.80
#